data_AF-A0A2Z6R3Y5-F1
#
_entry.id   AF-A0A2Z6R3Y5-F1
#
_cell.length_a   1.000
_cell.length_b   1.000
_cell.length_c   1.000
_cell.angle_alpha   90.00
_cell.angle_beta   90.00
_cell.angle_gamma   90.00
#
_symmetry.space_group_name_H-M   'P 1'
#
loop_
_entity.id
_entity.type
_entity.pdbx_description
1 polymer ?
#
loop_
_entity_poly.entity_id
_entity_poly.type
_entity_poly.pdbx_seq_one_letter_code
_entity_poly.pdbx_strand_id
1 'polypeptide(L)'
;MIDRLKKRWDQWEQPLLLLSFMLHPKYRLEYFNSELNNLSYTSLGRYLTYYYKAWFKKRPKQLLLEFEDFCKKVEPFNDETFEQFGDDVFFWSFVEGEYSELGAVALKIFGICVNAASVERMWSSMGFLHTVRRN
;
A
#
# COMPACT_ATOMS: atom_id res chain seq x y z
N MET A 1 -23.56 10.92 2.16
CA MET A 1 -22.27 10.38 2.67
C MET A 1 -21.36 9.96 1.52
N ILE A 2 -21.89 9.20 0.55
CA ILE A 2 -21.21 8.78 -0.68
C ILE A 2 -20.74 9.96 -1.55
N ASP A 3 -21.52 11.04 -1.68
CA ASP A 3 -21.10 12.20 -2.50
C ASP A 3 -19.93 12.99 -1.92
N ARG A 4 -19.82 13.04 -0.59
CA ARG A 4 -18.63 13.63 0.08
C ARG A 4 -17.41 12.73 -0.08
N LEU A 5 -17.62 11.42 -0.11
CA LEU A 5 -16.59 10.42 -0.42
C LEU A 5 -16.12 10.56 -1.87
N LYS A 6 -17.03 10.61 -2.85
CA LYS A 6 -16.71 10.86 -4.26
C LYS A 6 -15.97 12.18 -4.47
N LYS A 7 -16.42 13.26 -3.85
CA LYS A 7 -15.78 14.58 -3.97
C LYS A 7 -14.37 14.62 -3.36
N ARG A 8 -14.13 13.86 -2.28
CA ARG A 8 -12.78 13.67 -1.71
C ARG A 8 -11.94 12.69 -2.53
N TRP A 9 -12.55 11.66 -3.09
CA TRP A 9 -11.96 10.68 -3.99
C TRP A 9 -11.42 11.32 -5.28
N ASP A 10 -12.14 12.31 -5.81
CA ASP A 10 -11.69 13.12 -6.96
C ASP A 10 -10.59 14.13 -6.59
N GLN A 11 -10.52 14.55 -5.32
CA GLN A 11 -9.50 15.48 -4.81
C GLN A 11 -8.19 14.77 -4.41
N TRP A 12 -8.25 13.47 -4.15
CA TRP A 12 -7.12 12.67 -3.70
C TRP A 12 -6.44 12.03 -4.90
N GLU A 13 -5.10 11.97 -4.89
CA GLU A 13 -4.37 11.17 -5.88
C GLU A 13 -4.74 9.69 -5.66
N GLN A 14 -5.71 9.20 -6.44
CA GLN A 14 -6.16 7.80 -6.46
C GLN A 14 -4.99 6.79 -6.43
N PRO A 15 -3.83 7.04 -7.10
CA PRO A 15 -2.67 6.17 -7.01
C PRO A 15 -2.08 6.01 -5.60
N LEU A 16 -2.06 7.06 -4.77
CA LEU A 16 -1.45 7.03 -3.43
C LEU A 16 -2.23 6.13 -2.48
N LEU A 17 -3.56 6.19 -2.57
CA LEU A 17 -4.46 5.32 -1.81
C LEU A 17 -4.36 3.86 -2.27
N LEU A 18 -4.30 3.63 -3.58
CA LEU A 18 -4.12 2.29 -4.15
C LEU A 18 -2.79 1.69 -3.67
N LEU A 19 -1.72 2.48 -3.67
CA LEU A 19 -0.43 2.06 -3.14
C LEU A 19 -0.47 1.81 -1.63
N SER A 20 -1.14 2.65 -0.83
CA SER A 20 -1.24 2.43 0.62
C SER A 20 -1.94 1.12 0.96
N PHE A 21 -3.00 0.80 0.22
CA PHE A 21 -3.74 -0.44 0.43
C PHE A 21 -2.95 -1.66 -0.05
N MET A 22 -2.31 -1.54 -1.21
CA MET A 22 -1.45 -2.59 -1.78
C MET A 22 -0.21 -2.87 -0.93
N LEU A 23 0.41 -1.86 -0.31
CA LEU A 23 1.58 -2.04 0.55
C LEU A 23 1.22 -2.53 1.97
N HIS A 24 -0.07 -2.69 2.29
CA HIS A 24 -0.44 -3.25 3.58
C HIS A 24 -0.15 -4.77 3.59
N PRO A 25 0.74 -5.28 4.46
CA PRO A 25 1.22 -6.67 4.40
C PRO A 25 0.11 -7.73 4.49
N LYS A 26 -0.99 -7.42 5.19
CA LYS A 26 -2.15 -8.32 5.30
C LYS A 26 -3.08 -8.30 4.09
N TYR A 27 -3.14 -7.19 3.36
CA TYR A 27 -4.12 -7.02 2.28
C TYR A 27 -3.48 -7.30 0.92
N ARG A 28 -2.26 -6.81 0.71
CA ARG A 28 -1.49 -6.92 -0.54
C ARG A 28 -2.38 -6.76 -1.78
N LEU A 29 -2.48 -7.82 -2.57
CA LEU A 29 -3.32 -7.92 -3.75
C LEU A 29 -4.58 -8.78 -3.53
N GLU A 30 -4.75 -9.41 -2.36
CA GLU A 30 -5.79 -10.41 -2.10
C GLU A 30 -7.21 -9.82 -2.15
N TYR A 31 -7.33 -8.51 -1.93
CA TYR A 31 -8.61 -7.78 -1.95
C TYR A 31 -8.85 -7.00 -3.25
N PHE A 32 -7.90 -7.01 -4.18
CA PHE A 32 -8.11 -6.44 -5.50
C PHE A 32 -8.91 -7.43 -6.34
N ASN A 33 -10.04 -6.97 -6.88
CA ASN A 33 -10.86 -7.80 -7.75
C ASN A 33 -10.08 -8.12 -9.03
N SER A 34 -9.69 -9.39 -9.20
CA SER A 34 -8.97 -9.88 -10.37
C SER A 34 -9.78 -9.74 -11.67
N GLU A 35 -11.11 -9.60 -11.59
CA GLU A 35 -11.97 -9.38 -12.74
C GLU A 35 -12.04 -7.91 -13.18
N LEU A 36 -11.60 -6.98 -12.33
CA LEU A 36 -11.44 -5.58 -12.71
C LEU A 36 -10.09 -5.39 -13.43
N ASN A 37 -10.08 -5.68 -14.73
CA ASN A 37 -8.95 -5.54 -15.67
C ASN A 37 -8.28 -4.13 -15.74
N ASN A 38 -8.77 -3.15 -14.96
CA ASN A 38 -8.32 -1.76 -15.06
C ASN A 38 -7.07 -1.46 -14.22
N LEU A 39 -6.68 -2.31 -13.27
CA LEU A 39 -5.50 -2.11 -12.44
C LEU A 39 -4.48 -3.24 -12.64
N SER A 40 -3.55 -3.04 -13.58
CA SER A 40 -2.47 -4.01 -13.78
C SER A 40 -1.37 -3.87 -12.73
N TYR A 41 -0.70 -4.97 -12.41
CA TYR A 41 0.53 -5.01 -11.62
C TYR A 41 1.58 -4.00 -12.14
N THR A 42 1.68 -3.86 -13.46
CA THR A 42 2.55 -2.89 -14.12
C THR A 42 2.15 -1.44 -13.88
N SER A 43 0.87 -1.14 -13.68
CA SER A 43 0.38 0.20 -13.35
C SER A 43 0.76 0.57 -11.91
N LEU A 44 0.64 -0.36 -10.97
CA LEU A 44 1.10 -0.19 -9.59
C LEU A 44 2.61 0.06 -9.53
N GLY A 45 3.41 -0.73 -10.26
CA GLY A 45 4.86 -0.52 -10.37
C GLY A 45 5.23 0.86 -10.97
N ARG A 46 4.45 1.37 -11.92
CA ARG A 46 4.63 2.74 -12.47
C ARG A 46 4.35 3.80 -11.41
N TYR A 47 3.30 3.64 -10.61
CA TYR A 47 2.98 4.56 -9.52
C TYR A 47 4.08 4.56 -8.45
N LEU A 48 4.54 3.38 -8.02
CA LEU A 48 5.68 3.24 -7.10
C LEU A 48 6.91 3.98 -7.63
N THR A 49 7.28 3.71 -8.88
CA THR A 49 8.42 4.35 -9.55
C THR A 49 8.28 5.86 -9.63
N TYR A 50 7.07 6.35 -9.93
CA TYR A 50 6.77 7.78 -10.00
C TYR A 50 6.97 8.44 -8.63
N TYR A 51 6.35 7.93 -7.58
CA TYR A 51 6.45 8.52 -6.25
C TYR A 51 7.85 8.39 -5.66
N TYR A 52 8.55 7.28 -5.89
CA TYR A 52 9.94 7.12 -5.48
C TYR A 52 10.81 8.24 -6.07
N LYS A 53 10.72 8.46 -7.38
CA LYS A 53 11.45 9.54 -8.07
C LYS A 53 11.01 10.93 -7.56
N ALA A 54 9.71 11.13 -7.34
CA ALA A 54 9.16 12.40 -6.90
C ALA A 54 9.62 12.79 -5.49
N TRP A 55 9.65 11.85 -4.55
CA TRP A 55 9.98 12.10 -3.15
C TRP A 55 11.48 12.04 -2.86
N PHE A 56 12.18 11.03 -3.38
CA PHE A 56 13.59 10.80 -3.04
C PHE A 56 14.57 11.40 -4.05
N LYS A 57 14.06 11.92 -5.18
CA LYS A 57 14.85 12.56 -6.25
C LYS A 57 16.00 11.67 -6.78
N LYS A 58 15.80 10.34 -6.72
CA LYS A 58 16.76 9.32 -7.14
C LYS A 58 16.12 8.38 -8.17
N ARG A 59 16.97 7.70 -8.95
CA ARG A 59 16.52 6.62 -9.84
C ARG A 59 16.44 5.33 -9.01
N PRO A 60 15.30 4.61 -9.02
CA PRO A 60 15.22 3.33 -8.34
C PRO A 60 16.15 2.33 -9.02
N LYS A 61 16.81 1.50 -8.22
CA LYS A 61 17.70 0.44 -8.67
C LYS A 61 17.04 -0.94 -8.54
N GLN A 62 16.32 -1.16 -7.44
CA GLN A 62 15.77 -2.47 -7.08
C GLN A 62 14.28 -2.40 -6.69
N LEU A 63 13.67 -1.22 -6.63
CA LEU A 63 12.27 -1.00 -6.21
C LEU A 63 11.25 -1.98 -6.80
N LEU A 64 11.35 -2.27 -8.10
CA LEU A 64 10.40 -3.19 -8.76
C LEU A 64 10.68 -4.66 -8.42
N LEU A 65 11.94 -5.02 -8.17
CA LEU A 65 12.33 -6.34 -7.69
C LEU A 65 11.86 -6.52 -6.25
N GLU A 66 12.16 -5.56 -5.37
CA GLU A 66 11.68 -5.55 -3.98
C GLU A 66 10.15 -5.65 -3.92
N PHE A 67 9.46 -4.95 -4.83
CA PHE A 67 8.00 -5.02 -4.94
C PHE A 67 7.50 -6.40 -5.39
N GLU A 68 8.22 -7.08 -6.29
CA GLU A 68 7.90 -8.44 -6.71
C GLU A 68 8.10 -9.46 -5.60
N ASP A 69 9.18 -9.34 -4.83
CA ASP A 69 9.45 -10.18 -3.67
C ASP A 69 8.36 -10.01 -2.59
N PHE A 70 7.93 -8.76 -2.36
CA PHE A 70 6.80 -8.46 -1.47
C PHE A 70 5.50 -9.12 -1.95
N CYS A 71 5.19 -9.05 -3.24
CA CYS A 71 3.97 -9.64 -3.78
C CYS A 71 3.99 -11.17 -3.78
N LYS A 72 5.18 -11.77 -3.93
CA LYS A 72 5.39 -13.22 -3.83
C LYS A 72 5.48 -13.73 -2.39
N LYS A 73 5.42 -12.84 -1.39
CA LYS A 73 5.59 -13.16 0.03
C LYS A 73 6.94 -13.84 0.32
N VAL A 74 7.99 -13.48 -0.41
CA VAL A 74 9.37 -13.94 -0.15
C VAL A 74 9.83 -13.37 1.19
N GLU A 75 10.53 -14.14 2.01
CA GLU A 75 11.07 -13.66 3.30
C GLU A 75 11.87 -12.35 3.11
N PRO A 76 11.64 -11.31 3.93
CA PRO A 76 10.84 -11.21 5.17
C PRO A 76 9.36 -10.85 4.98
N PHE A 77 8.85 -10.85 3.76
CA PHE A 77 7.47 -10.48 3.43
C PHE A 77 6.46 -11.61 3.61
N ASN A 78 6.76 -12.68 4.33
CA ASN A 78 5.78 -13.73 4.62
C ASN A 78 4.82 -13.29 5.74
N ASP A 79 3.70 -13.99 5.86
CA ASP A 79 2.66 -13.62 6.84
C ASP A 79 3.14 -13.85 8.30
N GLU A 80 3.95 -14.89 8.51
CA GLU A 80 4.56 -15.22 9.81
C GLU A 80 5.46 -14.10 10.35
N THR A 81 6.26 -13.46 9.48
CA THR A 81 7.10 -12.33 9.90
C THR A 81 6.24 -11.12 10.23
N PHE A 82 5.21 -10.83 9.44
CA PHE A 82 4.32 -9.71 9.71
C PHE A 82 3.55 -9.86 11.03
N GLU A 83 3.09 -11.07 11.36
CA GLU A 83 2.37 -11.36 12.61
C GLU A 83 3.20 -11.05 13.87
N GLN A 84 4.53 -11.08 13.78
CA GLN A 84 5.40 -10.69 14.90
C GLN A 84 5.37 -9.18 15.20
N PHE A 85 5.06 -8.34 14.20
CA PHE A 85 4.97 -6.89 14.38
C PHE A 85 3.53 -6.46 14.70
N GLY A 86 2.54 -7.02 14.00
CA GLY A 86 1.13 -6.65 14.14
C GLY A 86 0.77 -5.22 13.71
N ASP A 87 1.76 -4.45 13.25
CA ASP A 87 1.67 -3.05 12.84
C ASP A 87 2.46 -2.85 11.53
N ASP A 88 1.86 -2.14 10.58
CA ASP A 88 2.42 -1.93 9.25
C ASP A 88 3.64 -1.00 9.28
N VAL A 89 3.63 0.07 10.09
CA VAL A 89 4.76 0.99 10.22
C VAL A 89 5.98 0.30 10.82
N PHE A 90 5.81 -0.49 11.89
CA PHE A 90 6.92 -1.24 12.48
C PHE A 90 7.47 -2.32 11.55
N PHE A 91 6.61 -3.04 10.83
CA PHE A 91 7.04 -4.00 9.82
C PHE A 91 7.89 -3.34 8.72
N TRP A 92 7.40 -2.23 8.15
CA TRP A 92 8.14 -1.54 7.08
C TRP A 92 9.44 -0.90 7.57
N SER A 93 9.50 -0.47 8.84
CA SER A 93 10.75 0.01 9.45
C SER A 93 11.78 -1.09 9.65
N PHE A 94 11.35 -2.32 9.90
CA PHE A 94 12.25 -3.49 9.96
C PHE A 94 12.77 -3.84 8.56
N VAL A 95 11.87 -3.90 7.59
CA VAL A 95 12.16 -4.27 6.19
C VAL A 95 13.06 -3.25 5.49
N GLU A 96 12.98 -1.96 5.83
CA GLU A 96 13.77 -0.88 5.20
C GLU A 96 15.28 -1.15 5.26
N GLY A 97 15.77 -1.92 6.24
CA GLY A 97 17.19 -2.28 6.35
C GLY A 97 17.72 -3.09 5.16
N GLU A 98 16.91 -3.99 4.61
CA GLU A 98 17.28 -4.84 3.47
C GLU A 98 16.61 -4.39 2.16
N TYR A 99 15.36 -3.93 2.24
CA TYR A 99 14.54 -3.49 1.11
C TYR A 99 14.35 -1.97 1.19
N SER A 100 15.46 -1.26 1.01
CA SER A 100 15.56 0.18 1.29
C SER A 100 14.72 1.05 0.38
N GLU A 101 14.43 0.65 -0.87
CA GLU A 101 13.67 1.48 -1.79
C GLU A 101 12.16 1.36 -1.56
N LEU A 102 11.68 0.12 -1.42
CA LEU A 102 10.28 -0.17 -1.16
C LEU A 102 9.89 0.22 0.26
N GLY A 103 10.73 -0.11 1.26
CA GLY A 103 10.51 0.26 2.65
C GLY A 103 10.39 1.77 2.84
N ALA A 104 11.28 2.55 2.24
CA ALA A 104 11.22 4.01 2.31
C ALA A 104 9.92 4.58 1.68
N VAL A 105 9.46 4.02 0.55
CA VAL A 105 8.20 4.43 -0.08
C VAL A 105 7.00 4.08 0.78
N ALA A 106 6.98 2.87 1.34
CA ALA A 106 5.92 2.39 2.21
C ALA A 106 5.81 3.26 3.47
N LEU A 107 6.90 3.48 4.19
CA LEU A 107 6.95 4.35 5.36
C LEU A 107 6.51 5.78 5.05
N LYS A 108 6.91 6.31 3.88
CA LYS A 108 6.47 7.64 3.46
C LYS A 108 4.96 7.70 3.22
N ILE A 109 4.39 6.68 2.57
CA ILE A 109 2.95 6.57 2.33
C ILE A 109 2.20 6.45 3.66
N PHE A 110 2.62 5.58 4.57
CA PHE A 110 1.94 5.42 5.87
C PHE A 110 2.09 6.68 6.74
N GLY A 111 3.23 7.36 6.72
CA GLY A 111 3.38 8.66 7.39
C GLY A 111 2.43 9.74 6.85
N ILE A 112 2.13 9.74 5.55
CA ILE A 112 1.12 10.63 4.95
C ILE A 112 -0.29 10.19 5.36
N CYS A 113 -0.56 8.89 5.37
CA CYS A 113 -1.88 8.32 5.68
C CYS A 113 -2.27 8.49 7.14
N VAL A 114 -1.37 8.20 8.09
CA VAL A 114 -1.59 8.35 9.54
C VAL A 114 -1.84 9.82 9.91
N ASN A 115 -1.10 10.76 9.30
CA ASN A 115 -1.32 12.18 9.53
C ASN A 115 -2.61 12.71 8.88
N ALA A 116 -3.24 11.91 8.01
CA ALA A 116 -4.49 12.26 7.37
C ALA A 116 -5.66 11.51 8.02
N ALA A 117 -6.30 12.14 9.02
CA ALA A 117 -7.52 11.63 9.72
C ALA A 117 -8.72 11.27 8.81
N SER A 118 -8.61 11.50 7.51
CA SER A 118 -9.55 11.07 6.48
C SER A 118 -9.27 9.64 6.00
N VAL A 119 -7.99 9.24 5.97
CA VAL A 119 -7.51 7.94 5.51
C VAL A 119 -7.82 6.87 6.52
N GLU A 120 -7.56 7.11 7.79
CA GLU A 120 -7.92 6.17 8.87
C GLU A 120 -9.43 5.86 8.83
N ARG A 121 -10.26 6.89 8.62
CA ARG A 121 -11.72 6.73 8.46
C ARG A 121 -12.09 6.00 7.17
N MET A 122 -11.37 6.24 6.07
CA MET A 122 -11.59 5.54 4.81
C MET A 122 -11.16 4.09 4.89
N TRP A 123 -10.05 3.78 5.53
CA TRP A 123 -9.58 2.43 5.84
C TRP A 123 -10.56 1.70 6.75
N SER A 124 -11.06 2.34 7.80
CA SER A 124 -12.11 1.79 8.66
C SER A 124 -13.41 1.53 7.87
N SER A 125 -13.79 2.45 6.97
CA SER A 125 -14.97 2.29 6.11
C SER A 125 -14.76 1.22 5.03
N MET A 126 -13.55 1.04 4.51
CA MET A 126 -13.22 -0.02 3.57
C MET A 126 -13.16 -1.38 4.29
N GLY A 127 -12.57 -1.46 5.48
CA GLY A 127 -12.58 -2.65 6.33
C GLY A 127 -14.01 -3.14 6.61
N PHE A 128 -14.96 -2.20 6.75
CA PHE A 128 -16.39 -2.47 6.83
C PHE A 128 -17.02 -2.99 5.52
N LEU A 129 -16.52 -2.56 4.36
CA LEU A 129 -16.96 -3.08 3.05
C LEU A 129 -16.31 -4.43 2.70
N HIS A 130 -15.15 -4.73 3.27
CA HIS A 130 -14.35 -5.94 2.99
C HIS A 130 -14.57 -7.08 3.99
N THR A 131 -15.24 -6.85 5.12
CA THR A 131 -15.74 -7.96 5.94
C THR A 131 -17.07 -8.43 5.35
N VAL A 132 -17.11 -9.64 4.79
CA VAL A 132 -18.37 -10.32 4.50
C VAL A 132 -19.21 -10.24 5.76
N ARG A 133 -20.34 -9.55 5.67
CA ARG A 133 -21.37 -9.57 6.72
C ARG A 133 -21.82 -11.03 6.80
N ARG A 134 -21.24 -11.80 7.72
CA ARG A 134 -21.78 -13.09 8.13
C ARG A 134 -23.12 -12.79 8.79
N ASN A 135 -24.18 -12.86 8.00
CA ASN A 135 -25.49 -13.21 8.51
C ASN A 135 -25.54 -14.73 8.65
#